data_AF-A0A350I5N9-F1
#
_entry.id   AF-A0A350I5N9-F1
#
_cell.length_a   1.000
_cell.length_b   1.000
_cell.length_c   1.000
_cell.angle_alpha   90.00
_cell.angle_beta   90.00
_cell.angle_gamma   90.00
#
_symmetry.space_group_name_H-M   'P 1'
#
loop_
_entity.id
_entity.type
_entity.pdbx_description
1 polymer ?
#
loop_
_entity_poly.entity_id
_entity_poly.type
_entity_poly.pdbx_seq_one_letter_code
_entity_poly.pdbx_strand_id
1 'polypeptide(L)' 'MSIFVIAISSIFLSFSPPSYKIALLKYNGGGDWYANPTALTNLASFCNQLMITSIDPDYATV' A
#
# COMPACT_ATOMS: atom_id res chain seq x y z
N MET A 1 -37.12 -2.86 4.96
CA MET A 1 -36.36 -2.73 3.69
C MET A 1 -35.33 -1.61 3.73
N SER A 2 -35.70 -0.36 4.08
CA SER A 2 -34.76 0.77 4.11
C SER A 2 -33.62 0.67 5.14
N ILE A 3 -33.85 0.13 6.35
CA ILE A 3 -32.77 -0.09 7.34
C ILE A 3 -31.67 -1.00 6.80
N PHE A 4 -32.05 -2.03 6.04
CA PHE A 4 -31.11 -3.01 5.49
C PHE A 4 -30.27 -2.39 4.36
N VAL A 5 -30.89 -1.54 3.54
CA VAL A 5 -30.20 -0.77 2.49
C VAL A 5 -29.22 0.24 3.11
N ILE A 6 -29.62 0.94 4.17
CA ILE A 6 -28.75 1.90 4.87
C ILE A 6 -27.55 1.17 5.49
N ALA A 7 -27.79 0.06 6.20
CA ALA A 7 -26.72 -0.75 6.80
C ALA A 7 -25.72 -1.28 5.76
N ILE A 8 -26.20 -1.71 4.60
CA ILE A 8 -25.34 -2.12 3.48
C ILE A 8 -24.54 -0.94 2.94
N SER A 9 -25.15 0.25 2.79
CA SER A 9 -24.44 1.43 2.28
C SER A 9 -23.31 1.92 3.20
N SER A 10 -23.49 1.79 4.53
CA SER A 10 -22.50 2.21 5.52
C SER A 10 -21.19 1.43 5.44
N ILE A 11 -21.24 0.16 5.01
CA ILE A 11 -20.06 -0.71 4.87
C ILE A 11 -19.16 -0.21 3.74
N PHE A 12 -19.74 0.40 2.69
CA PHE A 12 -18.97 0.91 1.55
C PHE A 12 -18.28 2.25 1.83
N LEU A 13 -18.64 2.96 2.91
CA LEU A 13 -18.03 4.25 3.28
C LEU A 13 -16.72 4.10 4.08
N SER A 14 -16.37 2.90 4.53
CA SER A 14 -15.20 2.67 5.40
C SER A 14 -13.90 2.38 4.65
N PHE A 15 -13.89 2.36 3.31
CA PHE A 15 -12.68 2.13 2.54
C PHE A 15 -11.88 3.43 2.36
N SER A 16 -10.73 3.54 3.05
CA SER A 16 -9.75 4.60 2.78
C SER A 16 -8.66 4.05 1.86
N PRO A 17 -8.34 4.72 0.73
CA PRO A 17 -7.20 4.34 -0.08
C PRO A 17 -5.89 4.53 0.71
N PRO A 18 -4.79 3.86 0.30
CA PRO A 18 -3.47 4.04 0.90
C PRO A 18 -3.03 5.52 0.89
N SER A 19 -2.43 5.98 1.99
CA SER A 19 -1.98 7.37 2.12
C SER A 19 -0.60 7.63 1.52
N TYR A 20 0.23 6.58 1.36
CA TYR A 20 1.63 6.71 0.93
C TYR A 20 2.00 5.62 -0.08
N LYS A 21 2.97 5.89 -0.94
CA LYS A 21 3.54 4.92 -1.89
C LYS A 21 5.06 5.00 -1.87
N ILE A 22 5.72 3.85 -1.90
CA ILE A 22 7.19 3.78 -1.94
C ILE A 22 7.67 4.09 -3.37
N ALA A 23 8.66 4.98 -3.50
CA ALA A 23 9.29 5.31 -4.78
C ALA A 23 10.64 4.58 -4.91
N LEU A 24 10.74 3.67 -5.88
CA LEU A 24 11.96 3.00 -6.29
C LEU A 24 12.68 3.87 -7.32
N LEU A 25 13.70 4.59 -6.87
CA LEU A 25 14.53 5.42 -7.74
C LEU A 25 15.46 4.54 -8.61
N LYS A 26 15.32 4.65 -9.93
CA LYS A 26 16.21 3.99 -10.89
C LYS A 26 17.24 4.99 -11.42
N TYR A 27 18.49 4.86 -11.01
CA TYR A 27 19.59 5.66 -11.55
C TYR A 27 20.53 4.81 -12.43
N ASN A 28 21.28 5.48 -13.31
CA ASN A 28 22.09 4.85 -14.37
C ASN A 28 23.41 4.20 -13.88
N GLY A 29 23.69 4.17 -12.58
CA GLY A 29 24.86 3.47 -12.02
C GLY A 29 24.45 2.07 -11.59
N GLY A 30 24.66 1.07 -12.45
CA GLY A 30 24.18 -0.31 -12.27
C GLY A 30 24.50 -0.90 -10.89
N GLY A 31 23.76 -1.88 -10.37
CA GLY A 31 22.62 -2.67 -10.81
C GLY A 31 22.55 -3.80 -9.76
N ASP A 32 21.37 -4.09 -9.21
CA ASP A 32 21.10 -5.08 -8.11
C ASP A 32 20.92 -4.52 -6.68
N TRP A 33 20.82 -3.20 -6.47
CA TRP A 33 20.65 -2.63 -5.12
C TRP A 33 19.39 -3.11 -4.38
N TYR A 34 18.41 -3.62 -5.12
CA TYR A 34 17.21 -4.29 -4.61
C TYR A 34 16.94 -5.57 -5.43
N ALA A 35 17.87 -6.53 -5.40
CA ALA A 35 17.77 -7.80 -6.14
C ALA A 35 16.51 -8.63 -5.79
N ASN A 36 15.85 -8.35 -4.66
CA ASN A 36 14.62 -9.02 -4.27
C ASN A 36 13.38 -8.21 -4.69
N PRO A 37 12.61 -8.65 -5.70
CA PRO A 37 11.43 -7.94 -6.20
C PRO A 37 10.31 -7.79 -5.16
N THR A 38 10.35 -8.56 -4.07
CA THR A 38 9.34 -8.53 -2.99
C THR A 38 9.74 -7.66 -1.79
N ALA A 39 10.98 -7.16 -1.74
CA ALA A 39 11.49 -6.47 -0.54
C ALA A 39 10.66 -5.24 -0.14
N LEU A 40 10.25 -4.41 -1.13
CA LEU A 40 9.47 -3.20 -0.87
C LEU A 40 8.04 -3.52 -0.43
N THR A 41 7.40 -4.52 -1.04
CA THR A 41 6.08 -5.00 -0.64
C THR A 41 6.08 -5.59 0.78
N ASN A 42 7.13 -6.35 1.12
CA ASN A 42 7.30 -6.90 2.47
C ASN A 42 7.54 -5.79 3.50
N LEU A 43 8.34 -4.78 3.17
CA LEU A 43 8.56 -3.60 4.00
C LEU A 43 7.25 -2.84 4.25
N ALA A 44 6.49 -2.54 3.19
CA ALA A 44 5.19 -1.89 3.31
C ALA A 44 4.25 -2.69 4.23
N SER A 45 4.18 -4.01 4.03
CA SER A 45 3.36 -4.91 4.85
C SER A 45 3.78 -4.89 6.32
N PHE A 46 5.08 -4.97 6.60
CA PHE A 46 5.63 -4.89 7.96
C PHE A 46 5.28 -3.56 8.64
N CYS A 47 5.47 -2.44 7.93
CA CYS A 47 5.13 -1.11 8.43
C CYS A 47 3.62 -0.96 8.71
N ASN A 48 2.77 -1.47 7.82
CA ASN A 48 1.32 -1.41 8.00
C ASN A 48 0.89 -2.23 9.23
N GLN A 49 1.51 -3.39 9.45
CA GLN A 49 1.20 -4.28 10.58
C GLN A 49 1.70 -3.74 11.94
N LEU A 50 2.92 -3.22 12.00
CA LEU A 50 3.57 -2.89 13.27
C LEU A 50 3.48 -1.41 13.66
N MET A 51 3.35 -0.53 12.68
CA MET A 51 3.35 0.92 12.91
C MET A 51 2.03 1.59 12.56
N ILE A 52 0.98 0.80 12.25
CA ILE A 52 -0.36 1.30 11.89
C ILE A 52 -0.25 2.35 10.76
N THR A 53 0.56 2.04 9.75
CA THR A 53 0.72 2.87 8.57
C THR A 53 -0.27 2.46 7.47
N SER A 54 -0.38 3.29 6.43
CA SER A 54 -1.24 3.06 5.26
C SER A 54 -0.40 3.19 3.98
N ILE A 55 0.65 2.39 3.89
CA ILE A 55 1.56 2.34 2.72
C ILE A 55 0.99 1.37 1.69
N ASP A 56 0.93 1.80 0.44
CA ASP A 56 0.61 0.96 -0.70
C ASP A 56 1.67 -0.15 -0.84
N PRO A 57 1.28 -1.45 -0.80
CA PRO A 57 2.21 -2.56 -1.02
C PRO A 57 2.85 -2.56 -2.41
N ASP A 58 2.24 -1.87 -3.38
CA ASP A 58 2.84 -1.59 -4.69
C ASP A 58 3.72 -0.35 -4.63
N TYR A 59 4.94 -0.47 -5.14
CA TYR A 59 5.86 0.66 -5.28
C TYR A 59 5.79 1.27 -6.69
N ALA A 60 6.14 2.55 -6.81
CA ALA A 60 6.31 3.21 -8.09
C ALA A 60 7.79 3.25 -8.47
N THR A 61 8.13 3.00 -9.73
CA THR A 61 9.49 3.26 -10.24
C THR A 61 9.57 4.72 -10.69
N VAL A 62 10.60 5.43 -10.24
CA VAL A 62 10.84 6.85 -10.55
C VAL A 62 12.25 7.09 -11.09
#